data_AF-A0A947SW59-F1
#
_entry.id   AF-A0A947SW59-F1
#
_cell.length_a   1.000
_cell.length_b   1.000
_cell.length_c   1.000
_cell.angle_alpha   90.00
_cell.angle_beta   90.00
_cell.angle_gamma   90.00
#
_symmetry.space_group_name_H-M   'P 1'
#
loop_
_entity.id
_entity.type
_entity.pdbx_description
1 polymer ?
#
loop_
_entity_poly.entity_id
_entity_poly.type
_entity_poly.pdbx_seq_one_letter_code
_entity_poly.pdbx_strand_id
1 'polypeptide(L)'
;MLNASALDQTDSGNYAVMHRDGHITDFTFFVSHNEGQWNVEQRQPDGTWASATCARNCLLKESKAHDLARFFSENELNDTHPSCVHNHAFAFCRQDSIFRPGEKEYTLVALMMMSQPVQIQLKRLDSGWKDAQGRLEPDSDSRKVQNGFGGWLLVTADTDWERKWKTEPASIPHFSMAETISKGKPVYALTFFSNPKLDDRGVADITCDIDLRKPDGIASFQQTDATCFKGTLKGQPNYLYLSAPIIKFIGEQNDPYGVWQVSITLKDNVGHINLPLKTSFILQ
;
A
#
# COMPACT_ATOMS: atom_id res chain seq x y z
N MET A 1 20.74 -25.05 -24.72
CA MET A 1 20.31 -25.56 -23.41
C MET A 1 19.73 -24.38 -22.66
N LEU A 2 18.41 -24.35 -22.44
CA LEU A 2 17.75 -23.32 -21.63
C LEU A 2 18.23 -23.50 -20.19
N ASN A 3 19.07 -22.59 -19.70
CA ASN A 3 19.37 -22.50 -18.28
C ASN A 3 18.10 -21.95 -17.62
N ALA A 4 17.30 -22.82 -17.02
CA ALA A 4 16.21 -22.39 -16.15
C ALA A 4 16.84 -21.70 -14.94
N SER A 5 16.75 -20.38 -14.87
CA SER A 5 16.99 -19.66 -13.62
C SER A 5 15.77 -19.83 -12.72
N ALA A 6 15.99 -20.02 -11.43
CA ALA A 6 14.93 -19.90 -10.44
C ALA A 6 14.49 -18.44 -10.32
N LEU A 7 13.26 -18.21 -9.86
CA LEU A 7 12.88 -16.90 -9.33
C LEU A 7 13.85 -16.53 -8.19
N ASP A 8 14.11 -15.24 -8.03
CA ASP A 8 14.99 -14.75 -6.97
C ASP A 8 14.22 -13.86 -5.97
N GLN A 9 14.83 -13.53 -4.83
CA GLN A 9 14.16 -12.75 -3.78
C GLN A 9 13.63 -11.39 -4.26
N THR A 10 14.19 -10.82 -5.32
CA THR A 10 13.71 -9.55 -5.89
C THR A 10 12.36 -9.67 -6.57
N ASP A 11 11.90 -10.88 -6.86
CA ASP A 11 10.57 -11.18 -7.40
C ASP A 11 9.49 -11.26 -6.31
N SER A 12 9.85 -11.15 -5.03
CA SER A 12 8.86 -10.92 -3.97
C SER A 12 8.25 -9.52 -4.09
N GLY A 13 6.95 -9.40 -3.84
CA GLY A 13 6.25 -8.12 -3.93
C GLY A 13 4.76 -8.24 -4.21
N ASN A 14 4.17 -7.09 -4.52
CA ASN A 14 2.76 -6.97 -4.85
C ASN A 14 2.59 -6.90 -6.36
N TYR A 15 1.56 -7.58 -6.86
CA TYR A 15 1.27 -7.68 -8.29
C TYR A 15 -0.23 -7.51 -8.50
N ALA A 16 -0.62 -6.92 -9.62
CA ALA A 16 -2.01 -6.83 -10.02
C ALA A 16 -2.21 -7.37 -11.42
N VAL A 17 -3.37 -7.97 -11.67
CA VAL A 17 -3.77 -8.38 -13.01
C VAL A 17 -3.90 -7.15 -13.90
N MET A 18 -3.20 -7.20 -15.03
CA MET A 18 -3.31 -6.22 -16.09
C MET A 18 -4.32 -6.72 -17.13
N HIS A 19 -5.33 -5.90 -17.42
CA HIS A 19 -6.31 -6.21 -18.44
C HIS A 19 -5.72 -5.97 -19.86
N ARG A 20 -6.38 -6.50 -20.90
CA ARG A 20 -5.88 -6.47 -22.29
C ARG A 20 -5.69 -5.08 -22.89
N ASP A 21 -6.38 -4.09 -22.36
CA ASP A 21 -6.29 -2.67 -22.71
C ASP A 21 -5.23 -1.91 -21.88
N GLY A 22 -4.50 -2.62 -21.01
CA GLY A 22 -3.38 -2.08 -20.24
C GLY A 22 -3.75 -1.47 -18.89
N HIS A 23 -5.03 -1.44 -18.50
CA HIS A 23 -5.40 -0.96 -17.16
C HIS A 23 -5.11 -2.03 -16.10
N ILE A 24 -4.75 -1.57 -14.90
CA ILE A 24 -4.51 -2.43 -13.73
C ILE A 24 -5.85 -2.65 -13.03
N THR A 25 -6.15 -3.90 -12.67
CA THR A 25 -7.38 -4.25 -11.93
C THR A 25 -7.12 -4.32 -10.41
N ASP A 26 -8.19 -4.35 -9.61
CA ASP A 26 -8.12 -4.58 -8.16
C ASP A 26 -7.82 -6.05 -7.79
N PHE A 27 -7.62 -6.91 -8.78
CA PHE A 27 -7.25 -8.31 -8.57
C PHE A 27 -5.75 -8.41 -8.27
N THR A 28 -5.41 -8.35 -6.98
CA THR A 28 -4.02 -8.25 -6.51
C THR A 28 -3.52 -9.54 -5.86
N PHE A 29 -2.24 -9.80 -6.05
CA PHE A 29 -1.48 -10.88 -5.44
C PHE A 29 -0.31 -10.33 -4.62
N PHE A 30 0.06 -11.07 -3.59
CA PHE A 30 1.29 -10.87 -2.85
C PHE A 30 2.13 -12.13 -2.97
N VAL A 31 3.32 -11.98 -3.53
CA VAL A 31 4.29 -13.06 -3.70
C VAL A 31 5.39 -12.87 -2.67
N SER A 32 5.64 -13.90 -1.88
CA SER A 32 6.66 -13.90 -0.82
C SER A 32 7.51 -15.16 -0.89
N HIS A 33 8.73 -15.05 -0.38
CA HIS A 33 9.66 -16.17 -0.26
C HIS A 33 10.22 -16.23 1.16
N ASN A 34 9.76 -17.21 1.94
CA ASN A 34 10.15 -17.40 3.33
C ASN A 34 10.70 -18.82 3.51
N GLU A 35 11.83 -18.95 4.20
CA GLU A 35 12.43 -20.25 4.55
C GLU A 35 12.66 -21.20 3.35
N GLY A 36 12.98 -20.66 2.17
CA GLY A 36 13.18 -21.45 0.96
C GLY A 36 11.90 -21.86 0.25
N GLN A 37 10.76 -21.30 0.65
CA GLN A 37 9.46 -21.62 0.09
C GLN A 37 8.76 -20.38 -0.46
N TRP A 38 8.31 -20.48 -1.71
CA TRP A 38 7.47 -19.47 -2.34
C TRP A 38 6.01 -19.62 -1.89
N ASN A 39 5.38 -18.49 -1.60
CA ASN A 39 3.96 -18.39 -1.30
C ASN A 39 3.33 -17.27 -2.14
N VAL A 40 2.10 -17.51 -2.59
CA VAL A 40 1.30 -16.53 -3.32
C VAL A 40 -0.02 -16.40 -2.57
N GLU A 41 -0.32 -15.19 -2.12
CA GLU A 41 -1.61 -14.82 -1.54
C GLU A 41 -2.39 -13.98 -2.53
N GLN A 42 -3.71 -14.13 -2.54
CA GLN A 42 -4.63 -13.33 -3.32
C GLN A 42 -5.51 -12.53 -2.37
N ARG A 43 -5.65 -11.24 -2.66
CA ARG A 43 -6.61 -10.38 -1.98
C ARG A 43 -8.04 -10.75 -2.39
N GLN A 44 -8.88 -10.97 -1.40
CA GLN A 44 -10.28 -11.35 -1.56
C GLN A 44 -11.18 -10.11 -1.67
N PRO A 45 -12.41 -10.24 -2.20
CA PRO A 45 -13.35 -9.12 -2.32
C PRO A 45 -13.70 -8.45 -0.97
N ASP A 46 -13.62 -9.18 0.14
CA ASP A 46 -13.81 -8.66 1.50
C ASP A 46 -12.58 -7.92 2.05
N GLY A 47 -11.50 -7.84 1.26
CA GLY A 47 -10.25 -7.19 1.60
C GLY A 47 -9.25 -8.07 2.36
N THR A 48 -9.63 -9.29 2.75
CA THR A 48 -8.73 -10.23 3.41
C THR A 48 -7.73 -10.84 2.42
N TRP A 49 -6.60 -11.33 2.93
CA TRP A 49 -5.63 -12.08 2.14
C TRP A 49 -5.77 -13.57 2.42
N ALA A 50 -5.90 -14.36 1.35
CA ALA A 50 -5.96 -15.81 1.43
C ALA A 50 -4.85 -16.41 0.56
N SER A 51 -4.31 -17.56 0.96
CA SER A 51 -3.35 -18.26 0.11
C SER A 51 -4.02 -18.66 -1.20
N ALA A 52 -3.41 -18.27 -2.31
CA ALA A 52 -3.79 -18.75 -3.64
C ALA A 52 -3.29 -20.19 -3.86
N THR A 53 -2.28 -20.62 -3.09
CA THR A 53 -1.88 -22.02 -3.03
C THR A 53 -2.98 -22.81 -2.32
N CYS A 54 -3.52 -23.82 -2.98
CA CYS A 54 -4.67 -24.56 -2.47
C CYS A 54 -4.36 -25.29 -1.14
N ALA A 55 -5.38 -25.75 -0.41
CA ALA A 55 -5.18 -26.37 0.91
C ALA A 55 -4.34 -27.66 0.85
N ARG A 56 -3.64 -27.97 1.96
CA ARG A 56 -2.70 -29.10 2.26
C ARG A 56 -2.06 -29.78 1.03
N ASN A 57 -0.73 -29.67 0.93
CA ASN A 57 0.16 -30.30 -0.07
C ASN A 57 0.21 -29.61 -1.46
N CYS A 58 -0.21 -28.34 -1.54
CA CYS A 58 -0.20 -27.54 -2.78
C CYS A 58 1.01 -26.61 -2.88
N LEU A 59 2.18 -27.04 -2.39
CA LEU A 59 3.36 -26.18 -2.29
C LEU A 59 3.87 -25.81 -3.69
N LEU A 60 4.27 -24.55 -3.84
CA LEU A 60 4.94 -24.09 -5.05
C LEU A 60 6.33 -24.73 -5.13
N LYS A 61 6.66 -25.25 -6.30
CA LYS A 61 7.99 -25.78 -6.64
C LYS A 61 8.54 -25.06 -7.86
N GLU A 62 9.86 -25.02 -7.98
CA GLU A 62 10.51 -24.52 -9.17
C GLU A 62 10.12 -25.35 -10.41
N SER A 63 9.92 -24.65 -11.51
CA SER A 63 9.49 -25.23 -12.78
C SER A 63 10.70 -25.73 -13.56
N LYS A 64 10.59 -26.94 -14.13
CA LYS A 64 11.62 -27.51 -15.01
C LYS A 64 11.32 -27.17 -16.47
N ALA A 65 12.27 -27.43 -17.36
CA ALA A 65 12.09 -27.16 -18.80
C ALA A 65 10.80 -27.76 -19.40
N HIS A 66 10.41 -28.96 -18.98
CA HIS A 66 9.16 -29.59 -19.44
C HIS A 66 7.91 -28.92 -18.87
N ASP A 67 7.98 -28.29 -17.71
CA ASP A 67 6.89 -27.49 -17.15
C ASP A 67 6.75 -26.18 -17.93
N LEU A 68 7.89 -25.51 -18.21
CA LEU A 68 7.92 -24.27 -19.00
C LEU A 68 7.34 -24.48 -20.42
N ALA A 69 7.66 -25.60 -21.06
CA ALA A 69 7.10 -25.98 -22.37
C ALA A 69 5.59 -26.26 -22.33
N ARG A 70 4.99 -26.46 -21.16
CA ARG A 70 3.53 -26.53 -21.00
C ARG A 70 2.92 -25.14 -20.80
N PHE A 71 3.65 -24.20 -20.19
CA PHE A 71 3.14 -22.89 -19.82
C PHE A 71 3.20 -21.88 -20.97
N PHE A 72 4.25 -21.98 -21.79
CA PHE A 72 4.58 -21.02 -22.84
C PHE A 72 4.70 -21.71 -24.21
N SER A 73 4.40 -20.98 -25.27
CA SER A 73 4.66 -21.40 -26.64
C SER A 73 6.15 -21.43 -26.96
N GLU A 74 6.53 -22.17 -28.01
CA GLU A 74 7.93 -22.21 -28.48
C GLU A 74 8.47 -20.83 -28.83
N ASN A 75 7.65 -19.97 -29.44
CA ASN A 75 8.05 -18.59 -29.77
C ASN A 75 8.37 -17.79 -28.51
N GLU A 76 7.55 -17.87 -27.47
CA GLU A 76 7.81 -17.18 -26.20
C GLU A 76 9.08 -17.70 -25.52
N LEU A 77 9.35 -19.00 -25.59
CA LEU A 77 10.59 -19.60 -25.06
C LEU A 77 11.84 -19.25 -25.89
N ASN A 78 11.66 -18.85 -27.15
CA ASN A 78 12.75 -18.36 -28.00
C ASN A 78 13.03 -16.87 -27.81
N ASP A 79 12.03 -16.10 -27.35
CA ASP A 79 12.10 -14.65 -27.17
C ASP A 79 12.38 -14.23 -25.71
N THR A 80 12.12 -15.14 -24.76
CA THR A 80 12.25 -14.89 -23.31
C THR A 80 12.90 -16.05 -22.57
N HIS A 81 13.46 -15.75 -21.39
CA HIS A 81 13.90 -16.76 -20.44
C HIS A 81 12.95 -16.78 -19.23
N PRO A 82 11.88 -17.62 -19.24
CA PRO A 82 10.96 -17.69 -18.13
C PRO A 82 11.56 -18.43 -16.92
N SER A 83 11.35 -17.85 -15.75
CA SER A 83 11.66 -18.41 -14.44
C SER A 83 10.34 -18.52 -13.67
N CYS A 84 9.95 -19.72 -13.24
CA CYS A 84 8.61 -19.94 -12.70
C CYS A 84 8.61 -20.82 -11.46
N VAL A 85 7.67 -20.54 -10.56
CA VAL A 85 7.23 -21.48 -9.52
C VAL A 85 5.79 -21.88 -9.77
N HIS A 86 5.46 -23.15 -9.55
CA HIS A 86 4.13 -23.66 -9.86
C HIS A 86 3.68 -24.74 -8.89
N ASN A 87 2.37 -24.98 -8.88
CA ASN A 87 1.76 -26.19 -8.33
C ASN A 87 0.80 -26.75 -9.40
N HIS A 88 -0.13 -27.62 -9.02
CA HIS A 88 -1.10 -28.15 -9.99
C HIS A 88 -2.16 -27.12 -10.42
N ALA A 89 -2.32 -26.03 -9.67
CA ALA A 89 -3.32 -25.00 -9.86
C ALA A 89 -2.88 -23.90 -10.84
N PHE A 90 -1.68 -23.38 -10.64
CA PHE A 90 -1.16 -22.25 -11.39
C PHE A 90 0.38 -22.24 -11.39
N ALA A 91 0.96 -21.38 -12.24
CA ALA A 91 2.35 -20.96 -12.15
C ALA A 91 2.45 -19.44 -12.01
N PHE A 92 3.40 -18.96 -11.21
CA PHE A 92 3.82 -17.56 -11.19
C PHE A 92 5.20 -17.48 -11.84
N CYS A 93 5.34 -16.60 -12.83
CA CYS A 93 6.48 -16.56 -13.73
C CYS A 93 7.01 -15.14 -13.90
N ARG A 94 8.34 -15.01 -13.94
CA ARG A 94 9.05 -13.87 -14.50
C ARG A 94 9.57 -14.25 -15.88
N GLN A 95 9.34 -13.42 -16.87
CA GLN A 95 9.85 -13.55 -18.23
C GLN A 95 10.89 -12.46 -18.46
N ASP A 96 12.16 -12.85 -18.57
CA ASP A 96 13.26 -11.94 -18.91
C ASP A 96 13.38 -11.85 -20.44
N SER A 97 13.24 -10.65 -21.02
CA SER A 97 13.33 -10.49 -22.49
C SER A 97 14.76 -10.68 -22.99
N ILE A 98 14.92 -11.47 -24.06
CA ILE A 98 16.23 -11.65 -24.71
C ILE A 98 16.62 -10.41 -25.51
N PHE A 99 15.64 -9.74 -26.13
CA PHE A 99 15.87 -8.57 -26.98
C PHE A 99 15.92 -7.25 -26.19
N ARG A 100 15.36 -7.22 -24.98
CA ARG A 100 15.31 -6.04 -24.11
C ARG A 100 15.87 -6.38 -22.73
N PRO A 101 17.21 -6.48 -22.59
CA PRO A 101 17.83 -6.87 -21.32
C PRO A 101 17.46 -5.92 -20.19
N GLY A 102 17.01 -6.50 -19.06
CA GLY A 102 16.56 -5.75 -17.88
C GLY A 102 15.05 -5.51 -17.82
N GLU A 103 14.33 -5.74 -18.92
CA GLU A 103 12.86 -5.74 -18.91
C GLU A 103 12.35 -7.07 -18.36
N LYS A 104 11.61 -6.98 -17.24
CA LYS A 104 10.97 -8.10 -16.57
C LYS A 104 9.47 -8.02 -16.79
N GLU A 105 8.89 -9.05 -17.40
CA GLU A 105 7.45 -9.24 -17.48
C GLU A 105 7.02 -10.32 -16.48
N TYR A 106 5.85 -10.15 -15.87
CA TYR A 106 5.33 -11.10 -14.90
C TYR A 106 4.01 -11.68 -15.37
N THR A 107 3.86 -13.00 -15.24
CA THR A 107 2.69 -13.73 -15.74
C THR A 107 2.22 -14.75 -14.72
N LEU A 108 0.91 -14.78 -14.47
CA LEU A 108 0.26 -15.89 -13.79
C LEU A 108 -0.34 -16.83 -14.84
N VAL A 109 0.00 -18.11 -14.76
CA VAL A 109 -0.51 -19.13 -15.69
C VAL A 109 -1.52 -20.01 -14.96
N ALA A 110 -2.80 -19.94 -15.32
CA ALA A 110 -3.84 -20.80 -14.75
C ALA A 110 -3.81 -22.19 -15.41
N LEU A 111 -3.71 -23.27 -14.61
CA LEU A 111 -3.51 -24.64 -15.09
C LEU A 111 -4.73 -25.56 -14.91
N MET A 112 -5.64 -25.27 -13.97
CA MET A 112 -6.72 -26.21 -13.58
C MET A 112 -8.01 -26.14 -14.39
N MET A 113 -8.29 -25.04 -15.10
CA MET A 113 -9.64 -24.78 -15.60
C MET A 113 -9.84 -24.99 -17.10
N MET A 114 -8.78 -25.22 -17.90
CA MET A 114 -8.86 -25.19 -19.36
C MET A 114 -7.99 -26.27 -20.02
N SER A 115 -8.36 -26.68 -21.24
CA SER A 115 -7.58 -27.62 -22.07
C SER A 115 -6.22 -27.05 -22.48
N GLN A 116 -6.06 -25.72 -22.40
CA GLN A 116 -4.80 -25.01 -22.56
C GLN A 116 -4.60 -24.03 -21.39
N PRO A 117 -3.36 -23.85 -20.88
CA PRO A 117 -3.09 -22.88 -19.84
C PRO A 117 -3.43 -21.45 -20.29
N VAL A 118 -4.01 -20.68 -19.39
CA VAL A 118 -4.27 -19.25 -19.65
C VAL A 118 -3.24 -18.40 -18.94
N GLN A 119 -2.55 -17.60 -19.75
CA GLN A 119 -1.58 -16.62 -19.28
C GLN A 119 -2.29 -15.31 -18.96
N ILE A 120 -2.07 -14.82 -17.75
CA ILE A 120 -2.62 -13.57 -17.22
C ILE A 120 -1.43 -12.66 -16.91
N GLN A 121 -1.33 -11.55 -17.63
CA GLN A 121 -0.26 -10.59 -17.40
C GLN A 121 -0.45 -9.90 -16.05
N LEU A 122 0.66 -9.77 -15.34
CA LEU A 122 0.75 -9.11 -14.05
C LEU A 122 1.62 -7.87 -14.18
N LYS A 123 1.20 -6.80 -13.50
CA LYS A 123 2.03 -5.62 -13.27
C LYS A 123 2.50 -5.61 -11.83
N ARG A 124 3.80 -5.45 -11.63
CA ARG A 124 4.37 -5.23 -10.30
C ARG A 124 3.92 -3.87 -9.76
N LEU A 125 3.57 -3.83 -8.48
CA LEU A 125 3.13 -2.65 -7.77
C LEU A 125 4.20 -2.23 -6.76
N ASP A 126 4.91 -1.14 -7.05
CA ASP A 126 6.07 -0.69 -6.27
C ASP A 126 5.74 0.42 -5.26
N SER A 127 4.58 1.07 -5.41
CA SER A 127 4.14 2.20 -4.59
C SER A 127 2.78 1.94 -3.94
N GLY A 128 2.61 2.41 -2.70
CA GLY A 128 1.38 2.31 -1.94
C GLY A 128 1.64 2.03 -0.47
N TRP A 129 0.59 2.12 0.35
CA TRP A 129 0.65 1.75 1.77
C TRP A 129 0.81 0.24 1.90
N LYS A 130 1.60 -0.20 2.88
CA LYS A 130 1.87 -1.62 3.11
C LYS A 130 1.51 -1.99 4.54
N ASP A 131 0.99 -3.20 4.72
CA ASP A 131 0.83 -3.78 6.05
C ASP A 131 2.17 -4.31 6.60
N ALA A 132 2.14 -4.90 7.80
CA ALA A 132 3.33 -5.45 8.45
C ALA A 132 3.98 -6.63 7.70
N GLN A 133 3.25 -7.28 6.78
CA GLN A 133 3.73 -8.36 5.93
C GLN A 133 4.29 -7.83 4.60
N GLY A 134 4.15 -6.53 4.32
CA GLY A 134 4.57 -5.90 3.07
C GLY A 134 3.51 -5.95 1.97
N ARG A 135 2.29 -6.40 2.29
CA ARG A 135 1.16 -6.46 1.36
C ARG A 135 0.61 -5.07 1.13
N LEU A 136 0.31 -4.73 -0.13
CA LEU A 136 -0.28 -3.45 -0.46
C LEU A 136 -1.70 -3.35 0.07
N GLU A 137 -1.94 -2.24 0.71
CA GLU A 137 -3.20 -1.84 1.27
C GLU A 137 -3.85 -0.84 0.32
N PRO A 138 -5.13 -1.02 -0.04
CA PRO A 138 -5.81 -0.07 -0.89
C PRO A 138 -5.95 1.28 -0.18
N ASP A 139 -6.16 2.30 -1.02
CA ASP A 139 -6.57 3.60 -0.56
C ASP A 139 -7.91 3.53 0.17
N SER A 140 -8.02 4.31 1.24
CA SER A 140 -9.24 4.57 2.00
C SER A 140 -9.43 6.07 2.14
N ASP A 141 -10.58 6.53 2.62
CA ASP A 141 -10.79 7.96 2.85
C ASP A 141 -9.75 8.59 3.77
N SER A 142 -9.21 7.82 4.72
CA SER A 142 -8.24 8.30 5.70
C SER A 142 -6.79 8.02 5.30
N ARG A 143 -6.52 7.22 4.26
CA ARG A 143 -5.16 6.80 3.88
C ARG A 143 -5.06 6.62 2.38
N LYS A 144 -4.27 7.46 1.69
CA LYS A 144 -4.20 7.47 0.22
C LYS A 144 -2.79 7.64 -0.31
N VAL A 145 -2.57 7.29 -1.58
CA VAL A 145 -1.36 7.64 -2.33
C VAL A 145 -1.73 8.22 -3.69
N GLN A 146 -1.11 9.33 -4.07
CA GLN A 146 -1.25 9.92 -5.39
C GLN A 146 0.13 10.26 -5.94
N ASN A 147 0.48 9.71 -7.12
CA ASN A 147 1.78 9.92 -7.77
C ASN A 147 2.98 9.68 -6.82
N GLY A 148 2.85 8.67 -5.95
CA GLY A 148 3.86 8.32 -4.96
C GLY A 148 3.82 9.13 -3.67
N PHE A 149 3.18 10.31 -3.63
CA PHE A 149 2.96 11.06 -2.39
C PHE A 149 1.83 10.42 -1.57
N GLY A 150 2.16 9.98 -0.36
CA GLY A 150 1.23 9.29 0.53
C GLY A 150 0.79 10.17 1.70
N GLY A 151 -0.46 10.01 2.13
CA GLY A 151 -0.99 10.64 3.33
C GLY A 151 -1.85 9.68 4.14
N TRP A 152 -1.81 9.83 5.48
CA TRP A 152 -2.62 9.05 6.41
C TRP A 152 -3.10 9.92 7.57
N LEU A 153 -4.41 10.00 7.75
CA LEU A 153 -5.09 10.68 8.84
C LEU A 153 -5.60 9.67 9.86
N LEU A 154 -5.09 9.72 11.08
CA LEU A 154 -5.44 8.83 12.17
C LEU A 154 -6.00 9.63 13.35
N VAL A 155 -7.13 9.19 13.89
CA VAL A 155 -7.72 9.75 15.12
C VAL A 155 -7.49 8.77 16.26
N THR A 156 -6.93 9.25 17.36
CA THR A 156 -6.54 8.44 18.53
C THR A 156 -6.88 9.12 19.85
N ALA A 157 -7.24 8.33 20.86
CA ALA A 157 -7.39 8.78 22.24
C ALA A 157 -6.09 8.60 23.06
N ASP A 158 -5.01 8.11 22.42
CA ASP A 158 -3.74 7.84 23.07
C ASP A 158 -3.10 9.14 23.56
N THR A 159 -3.21 9.43 24.86
CA THR A 159 -2.60 10.63 25.46
C THR A 159 -1.08 10.62 25.43
N ASP A 160 -0.48 9.45 25.21
CA ASP A 160 0.96 9.21 25.10
C ASP A 160 1.45 9.09 23.66
N TRP A 161 0.64 9.50 22.67
CA TRP A 161 0.97 9.41 21.24
C TRP A 161 2.35 10.01 20.92
N GLU A 162 2.72 11.12 21.55
CA GLU A 162 3.98 11.81 21.26
C GLU A 162 5.18 10.99 21.72
N ARG A 163 5.07 10.37 22.90
CA ARG A 163 6.08 9.46 23.43
C ARG A 163 6.21 8.22 22.54
N LYS A 164 5.09 7.68 22.04
CA LYS A 164 5.07 6.56 21.08
C LYS A 164 5.75 6.93 19.76
N TRP A 165 5.46 8.11 19.21
CA TRP A 165 6.06 8.58 17.96
C TRP A 165 7.57 8.85 18.09
N LYS A 166 8.02 9.39 19.22
CA LYS A 166 9.43 9.70 19.49
C LYS A 166 10.25 8.48 19.96
N THR A 167 9.74 7.26 19.76
CA THR A 167 10.47 6.04 20.14
C THR A 167 11.69 5.81 19.23
N GLU A 168 12.60 4.96 19.70
CA GLU A 168 13.82 4.61 18.96
C GLU A 168 13.48 3.96 17.60
N PRO A 169 14.30 4.15 16.55
CA PRO A 169 14.02 3.63 15.20
C PRO A 169 13.80 2.11 15.12
N ALA A 170 14.27 1.36 16.10
CA ALA A 170 14.08 -0.10 16.18
C ALA A 170 12.68 -0.53 16.64
N SER A 171 11.85 0.39 17.15
CA SER A 171 10.48 0.09 17.58
C SER A 171 9.45 0.68 16.62
N ILE A 172 8.46 -0.13 16.24
CA ILE A 172 7.32 0.32 15.45
C ILE A 172 6.29 0.95 16.42
N PRO A 173 5.93 2.23 16.26
CA PRO A 173 4.93 2.86 17.10
C PRO A 173 3.54 2.28 16.82
N HIS A 174 2.80 1.98 17.88
CA HIS A 174 1.43 1.49 17.80
C HIS A 174 0.46 2.54 18.36
N PHE A 175 -0.55 2.89 17.58
CA PHE A 175 -1.61 3.82 17.95
C PHE A 175 -2.95 3.11 17.96
N SER A 176 -3.77 3.35 19.00
CA SER A 176 -5.16 2.91 18.99
C SER A 176 -6.02 3.87 18.16
N MET A 177 -6.90 3.35 17.32
CA MET A 177 -7.88 4.18 16.63
C MET A 177 -9.05 4.47 17.57
N ALA A 178 -9.44 5.74 17.65
CA ALA A 178 -10.57 6.18 18.46
C ALA A 178 -11.82 6.33 17.60
N GLU A 179 -12.77 5.41 17.79
CA GLU A 179 -14.08 5.48 17.13
C GLU A 179 -15.09 6.25 17.96
N THR A 180 -15.04 6.12 19.28
CA THR A 180 -15.98 6.77 20.21
C THR A 180 -15.25 7.39 21.39
N ILE A 181 -15.57 8.64 21.69
CA ILE A 181 -14.92 9.48 22.70
C ILE A 181 -15.97 10.04 23.66
N SER A 182 -15.67 10.00 24.96
CA SER A 182 -16.49 10.68 25.96
C SER A 182 -16.14 12.17 26.06
N LYS A 183 -17.14 13.02 26.32
CA LYS A 183 -16.90 14.43 26.71
C LYS A 183 -15.86 14.57 27.81
N GLY A 184 -15.07 15.64 27.74
CA GLY A 184 -13.97 15.94 28.65
C GLY A 184 -12.72 15.07 28.45
N LYS A 185 -12.73 14.10 27.52
CA LYS A 185 -11.53 13.32 27.16
C LYS A 185 -10.89 13.90 25.89
N PRO A 186 -9.55 13.97 25.83
CA PRO A 186 -8.86 14.43 24.63
C PRO A 186 -8.87 13.37 23.54
N VAL A 187 -8.97 13.82 22.30
CA VAL A 187 -8.72 13.05 21.10
C VAL A 187 -7.74 13.84 20.21
N TYR A 188 -6.88 13.12 19.51
CA TYR A 188 -5.84 13.68 18.67
C TYR A 188 -6.06 13.22 17.23
N ALA A 189 -6.06 14.14 16.28
CA ALA A 189 -5.93 13.79 14.87
C ALA A 189 -4.46 13.98 14.46
N LEU A 190 -3.80 12.85 14.19
CA LEU A 190 -2.43 12.76 13.72
C LEU A 190 -2.47 12.63 12.19
N THR A 191 -1.73 13.49 11.51
CA THR A 191 -1.58 13.42 10.05
C THR A 191 -0.17 13.00 9.72
N PHE A 192 -0.04 11.96 8.92
CA PHE A 192 1.23 11.47 8.42
C PHE A 192 1.33 11.68 6.92
N PHE A 193 2.55 11.84 6.44
CA PHE A 193 2.87 11.89 5.02
C PHE A 193 4.08 11.03 4.69
N SER A 194 4.21 10.66 3.42
CA SER A 194 5.37 9.92 2.90
C SER A 194 5.66 10.33 1.46
N ASN A 195 6.93 10.28 1.10
CA ASN A 195 7.47 10.50 -0.24
C ASN A 195 7.01 11.82 -0.89
N PRO A 196 7.18 12.98 -0.21
CA PRO A 196 6.94 14.26 -0.86
C PRO A 196 7.98 14.51 -1.95
N LYS A 197 7.58 15.25 -2.98
CA LYS A 197 8.52 15.83 -3.94
C LYS A 197 9.42 16.83 -3.21
N LEU A 198 10.72 16.75 -3.48
CA LEU A 198 11.71 17.70 -2.96
C LEU A 198 12.05 18.73 -4.03
N ASP A 199 12.30 19.97 -3.62
CA ASP A 199 12.84 21.00 -4.50
C ASP A 199 14.31 20.73 -4.89
N ASP A 200 14.89 21.58 -5.74
CA ASP A 200 16.29 21.45 -6.19
C ASP A 200 17.32 21.55 -5.04
N ARG A 201 16.90 21.98 -3.85
CA ARG A 201 17.72 22.06 -2.63
C ARG A 201 17.47 20.88 -1.68
N GLY A 202 16.64 19.91 -2.07
CA GLY A 202 16.29 18.77 -1.22
C GLY A 202 15.31 19.12 -0.09
N VAL A 203 14.54 20.20 -0.24
CA VAL A 203 13.57 20.67 0.76
C VAL A 203 12.16 20.22 0.37
N ALA A 204 11.43 19.66 1.34
CA ALA A 204 10.00 19.41 1.21
C ALA A 204 9.21 20.65 1.63
N ASP A 205 8.12 20.92 0.93
CA ASP A 205 7.17 22.01 1.23
C ASP A 205 5.74 21.45 1.18
N ILE A 206 5.17 21.24 2.35
CA ILE A 206 3.85 20.66 2.53
C ILE A 206 3.00 21.62 3.35
N THR A 207 1.84 22.00 2.82
CA THR A 207 0.79 22.70 3.56
C THR A 207 -0.44 21.82 3.73
N CYS A 208 -1.33 22.16 4.65
CA CYS A 208 -2.62 21.50 4.76
C CYS A 208 -3.77 22.48 4.93
N ASP A 209 -4.91 22.09 4.36
CA ASP A 209 -6.22 22.59 4.79
C ASP A 209 -6.80 21.64 5.82
N ILE A 210 -7.25 22.18 6.96
CA ILE A 210 -7.77 21.45 8.10
C ILE A 210 -9.21 21.89 8.33
N ASP A 211 -10.12 20.92 8.47
CA ASP A 211 -11.54 21.16 8.73
C ASP A 211 -12.08 20.12 9.73
N LEU A 212 -12.50 20.59 10.91
CA LEU A 212 -13.19 19.80 11.92
C LEU A 212 -14.64 20.26 12.00
N ARG A 213 -15.57 19.37 11.69
CA ARG A 213 -17.01 19.67 11.68
C ARG A 213 -17.78 18.91 12.75
N LYS A 214 -18.75 19.62 13.32
CA LYS A 214 -19.78 19.11 14.21
C LYS A 214 -20.75 18.17 13.45
N PRO A 215 -21.58 17.40 14.17
CA PRO A 215 -22.60 16.52 13.56
C PRO A 215 -23.64 17.26 12.71
N ASP A 216 -23.90 18.53 13.01
CA ASP A 216 -24.80 19.40 12.23
C ASP A 216 -24.13 19.98 10.95
N GLY A 217 -22.86 19.65 10.72
CA GLY A 217 -22.08 20.14 9.58
C GLY A 217 -21.44 21.51 9.79
N ILE A 218 -21.66 22.17 10.93
CA ILE A 218 -21.02 23.44 11.25
C ILE A 218 -19.55 23.20 11.57
N ALA A 219 -18.67 24.04 10.99
CA ALA A 219 -17.25 23.99 11.29
C ALA A 219 -17.01 24.37 12.76
N SER A 220 -16.36 23.47 13.50
CA SER A 220 -15.83 23.74 14.83
C SER A 220 -14.44 24.37 14.76
N PHE A 221 -13.65 23.99 13.76
CA PHE A 221 -12.35 24.55 13.48
C PHE A 221 -12.08 24.44 11.98
N GLN A 222 -11.53 25.51 11.40
CA GLN A 222 -11.11 25.51 10.00
C GLN A 222 -9.83 26.33 9.87
N GLN A 223 -8.85 25.80 9.17
CA GLN A 223 -7.61 26.50 8.85
C GLN A 223 -7.15 26.12 7.45
N THR A 224 -6.87 27.11 6.61
CA THR A 224 -6.34 26.90 5.25
C THR A 224 -4.84 27.18 5.23
N ASP A 225 -4.12 26.45 4.39
CA ASP A 225 -2.67 26.61 4.16
C ASP A 225 -1.82 26.62 5.44
N ALA A 226 -2.20 25.80 6.42
CA ALA A 226 -1.36 25.55 7.59
C ALA A 226 -0.03 24.93 7.14
N THR A 227 1.10 25.39 7.67
CA THR A 227 2.39 24.76 7.38
C THR A 227 2.44 23.39 8.04
N CYS A 228 2.48 22.36 7.19
CA CYS A 228 2.42 20.98 7.63
C CYS A 228 3.80 20.35 7.77
N PHE A 229 4.67 20.64 6.82
CA PHE A 229 6.10 20.40 6.92
C PHE A 229 6.82 21.35 5.99
N LYS A 230 7.91 21.97 6.45
CA LYS A 230 8.80 22.74 5.58
C LYS A 230 10.24 22.60 6.03
N GLY A 231 11.08 22.03 5.18
CA GLY A 231 12.49 21.84 5.49
C GLY A 231 13.08 20.57 4.88
N THR A 232 14.31 20.27 5.28
CA THR A 232 14.98 19.04 4.88
C THR A 232 14.43 17.85 5.68
N LEU A 233 14.15 16.75 4.99
CA LEU A 233 13.73 15.51 5.64
C LEU A 233 14.91 14.85 6.37
N LYS A 234 14.63 14.28 7.54
CA LYS A 234 15.56 13.35 8.19
C LYS A 234 15.31 11.95 7.62
N GLY A 235 16.30 11.33 7.01
CA GLY A 235 16.17 10.00 6.40
C GLY A 235 15.69 10.04 4.94
N GLN A 236 15.12 8.93 4.47
CA GLN A 236 14.70 8.77 3.08
C GLN A 236 13.29 9.31 2.84
N PRO A 237 13.00 9.93 1.69
CA PRO A 237 11.68 10.52 1.43
C PRO A 237 10.51 9.56 1.60
N ASN A 238 10.69 8.27 1.28
CA ASN A 238 9.69 7.22 1.42
C ASN A 238 9.46 6.73 2.86
N TYR A 239 10.10 7.33 3.86
CA TYR A 239 9.75 7.08 5.26
C TYR A 239 8.41 7.72 5.63
N LEU A 240 7.89 7.33 6.78
CA LEU A 240 6.69 7.94 7.35
C LEU A 240 7.08 9.14 8.20
N TYR A 241 6.45 10.28 7.94
CA TYR A 241 6.68 11.52 8.67
C TYR A 241 5.38 11.98 9.33
N LEU A 242 5.48 12.53 10.53
CA LEU A 242 4.36 13.18 11.20
C LEU A 242 4.31 14.66 10.79
N SER A 243 3.15 15.09 10.34
CA SER A 243 2.84 16.47 10.00
C SER A 243 2.56 17.30 11.25
N ALA A 244 2.90 18.58 11.21
CA ALA A 244 2.27 19.60 12.04
C ALA A 244 1.04 20.19 11.30
N PRO A 245 0.18 21.01 11.94
CA PRO A 245 -0.11 20.98 13.36
C PRO A 245 -0.83 19.67 13.75
N ILE A 246 -0.72 19.29 15.02
CA ILE A 246 -1.52 18.21 15.60
C ILE A 246 -2.83 18.78 16.11
N ILE A 247 -3.95 18.21 15.67
CA ILE A 247 -5.27 18.66 16.13
C ILE A 247 -5.58 17.94 17.44
N LYS A 248 -5.72 18.70 18.52
CA LYS A 248 -6.21 18.21 19.81
C LYS A 248 -7.63 18.73 20.03
N PHE A 249 -8.59 17.82 20.17
CA PHE A 249 -9.98 18.15 20.49
C PHE A 249 -10.35 17.59 21.87
N ILE A 250 -11.16 18.33 22.62
CA ILE A 250 -11.77 17.88 23.88
C ILE A 250 -13.24 18.28 23.79
N GLY A 251 -14.16 17.32 23.79
CA GLY A 251 -15.58 17.62 23.73
C GLY A 251 -16.07 18.30 25.01
N GLU A 252 -16.63 19.50 24.88
CA GLU A 252 -17.14 20.30 25.99
C GLU A 252 -18.57 19.88 26.38
N GLN A 253 -19.06 20.36 27.54
CA GLN A 253 -20.42 20.02 27.99
C GLN A 253 -21.50 20.37 26.97
N ASN A 254 -21.35 21.51 26.28
CA ASN A 254 -22.32 22.03 25.33
C ASN A 254 -22.12 21.50 23.90
N ASP A 255 -21.07 20.71 23.66
CA ASP A 255 -20.85 20.15 22.33
C ASP A 255 -21.91 19.10 21.98
N PRO A 256 -22.38 19.07 20.73
CA PRO A 256 -23.36 18.07 20.30
C PRO A 256 -22.76 16.66 20.30
N TYR A 257 -23.56 15.71 20.77
CA TYR A 257 -23.28 14.29 20.60
C TYR A 257 -23.45 13.87 19.14
N GLY A 258 -22.75 12.82 18.73
CA GLY A 258 -22.85 12.25 17.39
C GLY A 258 -21.52 12.24 16.64
N VAL A 259 -21.59 12.13 15.32
CA VAL A 259 -20.42 11.94 14.45
C VAL A 259 -19.75 13.29 14.18
N TRP A 260 -18.52 13.43 14.62
CA TRP A 260 -17.64 14.55 14.29
C TRP A 260 -16.72 14.15 13.13
N GLN A 261 -16.59 15.02 12.15
CA GLN A 261 -15.79 14.75 10.95
C GLN A 261 -14.48 15.53 11.00
N VAL A 262 -13.37 14.85 10.74
CA VAL A 262 -12.05 15.45 10.55
C VAL A 262 -11.67 15.30 9.08
N SER A 263 -11.39 16.42 8.41
CA SER A 263 -10.92 16.42 7.01
C SER A 263 -9.63 17.21 6.91
N ILE A 264 -8.65 16.66 6.21
CA ILE A 264 -7.36 17.29 5.97
C ILE A 264 -6.97 17.11 4.51
N THR A 265 -6.63 18.19 3.82
CA THR A 265 -6.04 18.11 2.48
C THR A 265 -4.56 18.40 2.57
N LEU A 266 -3.73 17.36 2.43
CA LEU A 266 -2.27 17.51 2.32
C LEU A 266 -1.93 18.06 0.93
N LYS A 267 -1.14 19.13 0.87
CA LYS A 267 -0.69 19.74 -0.38
C LYS A 267 0.83 19.61 -0.48
N ASP A 268 1.31 18.77 -1.37
CA ASP A 268 2.72 18.78 -1.78
C ASP A 268 2.91 19.92 -2.78
N ASN A 269 3.48 21.04 -2.31
CA ASN A 269 3.60 22.26 -3.08
C ASN A 269 4.62 22.14 -4.22
N VAL A 270 5.61 21.24 -4.07
CA VAL A 270 6.62 20.98 -5.11
C VAL A 270 6.10 19.95 -6.11
N GLY A 271 5.40 18.92 -5.62
CA GLY A 271 4.81 17.88 -6.44
C GLY A 271 3.52 18.30 -7.17
N HIS A 272 2.93 19.43 -6.74
CA HIS A 272 1.62 19.93 -7.18
C HIS A 272 0.50 18.89 -6.97
N ILE A 273 0.52 18.22 -5.82
CA ILE A 273 -0.46 17.17 -5.46
C ILE A 273 -1.30 17.66 -4.28
N ASN A 274 -2.63 17.57 -4.43
CA ASN A 274 -3.58 17.78 -3.34
C ASN A 274 -4.20 16.43 -2.97
N LEU A 275 -3.99 15.97 -1.74
CA LEU A 275 -4.41 14.67 -1.26
C LEU A 275 -5.45 14.83 -0.13
N PRO A 276 -6.76 14.76 -0.46
CA PRO A 276 -7.82 14.89 0.52
C PRO A 276 -8.01 13.61 1.34
N LEU A 277 -7.87 13.75 2.66
CA LEU A 277 -8.07 12.73 3.66
C LEU A 277 -9.26 13.08 4.56
N LYS A 278 -10.01 12.07 4.99
CA LYS A 278 -11.17 12.20 5.86
C LYS A 278 -11.25 11.04 6.83
N THR A 279 -11.66 11.35 8.06
CA THR A 279 -12.02 10.37 9.08
C THR A 279 -13.08 10.95 10.01
N SER A 280 -13.54 10.19 10.99
CA SER A 280 -14.55 10.61 11.95
C SER A 280 -14.41 9.90 13.29
N PHE A 281 -14.99 10.49 14.33
CA PHE A 281 -15.20 9.86 15.64
C PHE A 281 -16.59 10.24 16.18
N ILE A 282 -17.13 9.45 17.10
CA ILE A 282 -18.40 9.69 17.77
C ILE A 282 -18.12 10.35 19.12
N LEU A 283 -18.72 11.51 19.38
CA LEU A 283 -18.72 12.13 20.71
C LEU A 283 -19.97 11.68 21.48
N GLN A 284 -19.78 11.17 22.71
CA GLN A 284 -20.83 10.72 23.64
C GLN A 284 -20.60 11.15 25.09
#